data_AF-A0A259LQ92-F1
#
_entry.id   AF-A0A259LQ92-F1
#
_cell.length_a   1.000
_cell.length_b   1.000
_cell.length_c   1.000
_cell.angle_alpha   90.00
_cell.angle_beta   90.00
_cell.angle_gamma   90.00
#
_symmetry.space_group_name_H-M   'P 1'
#
loop_
_entity.id
_entity.type
_entity.pdbx_description
1 polymer ?
#
loop_
_entity_poly.entity_id
_entity_poly.type
_entity_poly.pdbx_seq_one_letter_code
_entity_poly.pdbx_strand_id
1 'polypeptide(L)'
;MAHAASLNYREVQAARDGAPNEKCAPLMDLVINPLYDAYEALVKARDRRQPLDLDLPERKVILSDEGKVLSVNFAERLDAHRLIEEFMVLANVAAAETLIARRSPLLFRVHEEPSPEKLESLRDTAQAAGLVLAKGQVLKTAHLNALLAQAEGTDHDELINISTLRAMTQAYYSPSNFGHFGLALQAYAHFTSPIRRYSDLVVHRALISAHKWGDDGLSPQEIERLEKTAQHISDTERRSMMAERDTNDRYLAAFLSDRLGAEFTGRISGIAKFGAFVKLDETGADGLIPIRSLGAEYFHFDRDAGTLMGSQTGMMIGLGQRVRVKLTEAAPVTGGIALELISIEGRDMPKGPPGSRGKPPKRALGKAKHKAAKLKRKADRRR
;
A
#
# COMPACT_ATOMS: atom_id res chain seq x y z
N MET A 1 -17.07 20.98 -23.43
CA MET A 1 -17.75 21.54 -22.24
C MET A 1 -16.70 22.23 -21.37
N ALA A 2 -16.96 23.46 -20.92
CA ALA A 2 -16.11 24.11 -19.91
C ALA A 2 -16.57 23.66 -18.52
N HIS A 3 -15.63 23.43 -17.60
CA HIS A 3 -15.97 23.14 -16.20
C HIS A 3 -16.53 24.41 -15.53
N ALA A 4 -17.64 24.27 -14.79
CA ALA A 4 -18.27 25.40 -14.11
C ALA A 4 -17.43 25.92 -12.92
N ALA A 5 -16.64 25.06 -12.28
CA ALA A 5 -15.74 25.43 -11.20
C ALA A 5 -14.59 24.43 -11.04
N SER A 6 -13.51 24.86 -10.37
CA SER A 6 -12.45 24.00 -9.84
C SER A 6 -12.48 24.11 -8.31
N LEU A 7 -12.78 23.00 -7.65
CA LEU A 7 -12.95 22.89 -6.21
C LEU A 7 -11.98 21.87 -5.64
N ASN A 8 -11.49 22.11 -4.43
CA ASN A 8 -10.75 21.09 -3.68
C ASN A 8 -11.65 20.36 -2.67
N TYR A 9 -11.19 19.18 -2.23
CA TYR A 9 -11.98 18.32 -1.32
C TYR A 9 -12.36 18.99 0.00
N ARG A 10 -11.48 19.84 0.56
CA ARG A 10 -11.76 20.56 1.81
C ARG A 10 -12.82 21.64 1.63
N GLU A 11 -12.80 22.36 0.51
CA GLU A 11 -13.83 23.34 0.17
C GLU A 11 -15.20 22.65 0.07
N VAL A 12 -15.28 21.51 -0.63
CA VAL A 12 -16.52 20.75 -0.79
C VAL A 12 -17.00 20.17 0.54
N GLN A 13 -16.09 19.60 1.34
CA GLN A 13 -16.44 19.07 2.66
C GLN A 13 -16.96 20.17 3.58
N ALA A 14 -16.24 21.29 3.71
CA ALA A 14 -16.67 22.41 4.55
C ALA A 14 -18.03 22.98 4.08
N ALA A 15 -18.27 23.02 2.77
CA ALA A 15 -19.56 23.42 2.22
C ALA A 15 -20.69 22.46 2.61
N ARG A 16 -20.45 21.14 2.52
CA ARG A 16 -21.39 20.11 2.99
C ARG A 16 -21.64 20.20 4.50
N ASP A 17 -20.63 20.54 5.28
CA ASP A 17 -20.71 20.71 6.73
C ASP A 17 -21.38 22.03 7.17
N GLY A 18 -21.87 22.84 6.22
CA GLY A 18 -22.63 24.07 6.48
C GLY A 18 -21.82 25.37 6.42
N ALA A 19 -20.57 25.33 5.96
CA ALA A 19 -19.70 26.49 5.80
C ALA A 19 -19.25 26.67 4.33
N PRO A 20 -20.17 26.91 3.37
CA PRO A 20 -19.82 27.09 1.97
C PRO A 20 -19.05 28.40 1.73
N ASN A 21 -17.94 28.32 0.99
CA ASN A 21 -17.24 29.51 0.51
C ASN A 21 -17.93 30.11 -0.74
N GLU A 22 -17.43 31.25 -1.23
CA GLU A 22 -18.00 31.95 -2.39
C GLU A 22 -18.09 31.10 -3.68
N LYS A 23 -17.20 30.11 -3.85
CA LYS A 23 -17.22 29.20 -5.00
C LYS A 23 -18.26 28.08 -4.84
N CYS A 24 -18.42 27.55 -3.63
CA CYS A 24 -19.31 26.44 -3.33
C CYS A 24 -20.76 26.88 -3.14
N ALA A 25 -20.99 28.05 -2.53
CA ALA A 25 -22.31 28.58 -2.25
C ALA A 25 -23.28 28.55 -3.46
N PRO A 26 -22.90 29.04 -4.67
CA PRO A 26 -23.79 28.99 -5.83
C PRO A 26 -24.00 27.57 -6.39
N LEU A 27 -23.22 26.59 -5.96
CA LEU A 27 -23.25 25.21 -6.46
C LEU A 27 -23.92 24.23 -5.48
N MET A 28 -24.32 24.69 -4.29
CA MET A 28 -24.85 23.82 -3.24
C MET A 28 -26.06 23.03 -3.69
N ASP A 29 -27.11 23.70 -4.14
CA ASP A 29 -28.40 23.05 -4.42
C ASP A 29 -28.42 22.29 -5.73
N LEU A 30 -27.68 22.76 -6.74
CA LEU A 30 -27.71 22.19 -8.09
C LEU A 30 -26.63 21.12 -8.32
N VAL A 31 -25.55 21.11 -7.55
CA VAL A 31 -24.40 20.23 -7.79
C VAL A 31 -23.97 19.49 -6.52
N ILE A 32 -23.57 20.19 -5.47
CA ILE A 32 -22.92 19.56 -4.31
C ILE A 32 -23.91 18.66 -3.56
N ASN A 33 -25.07 19.18 -3.14
CA ASN A 33 -26.06 18.40 -2.41
C ASN A 33 -26.56 17.19 -3.24
N PRO A 34 -26.96 17.33 -4.52
CA PRO A 34 -27.33 16.18 -5.34
C PRO A 34 -26.22 15.12 -5.50
N LEU A 35 -24.95 15.53 -5.57
CA LEU A 35 -23.84 14.57 -5.60
C LEU A 35 -23.71 13.82 -4.27
N TYR A 36 -23.94 14.47 -3.13
CA TYR A 36 -24.00 13.77 -1.84
C TYR A 36 -25.20 12.83 -1.73
N ASP A 37 -26.38 13.21 -2.23
CA ASP A 37 -27.55 12.32 -2.26
C ASP A 37 -27.28 11.06 -3.10
N ALA A 38 -26.63 11.21 -4.25
CA ALA A 38 -26.19 10.09 -5.08
C ALA A 38 -25.11 9.24 -4.39
N TYR A 39 -24.16 9.88 -3.69
CA TYR A 39 -23.15 9.18 -2.90
C TYR A 39 -23.78 8.34 -1.78
N GLU A 40 -24.78 8.85 -1.06
CA GLU A 40 -25.49 8.09 -0.02
C GLU A 40 -26.17 6.83 -0.58
N ALA A 41 -26.69 6.89 -1.81
CA ALA A 41 -27.21 5.71 -2.50
C ALA A 41 -26.09 4.70 -2.84
N LEU A 42 -24.90 5.19 -3.24
CA LEU A 42 -23.74 4.36 -3.52
C LEU A 42 -23.15 3.73 -2.26
N VAL A 43 -23.16 4.41 -1.12
CA VAL A 43 -22.78 3.83 0.17
C VAL A 43 -23.65 2.60 0.47
N LYS A 44 -24.98 2.72 0.35
CA LYS A 44 -25.88 1.56 0.52
C LYS A 44 -25.59 0.43 -0.47
N ALA A 45 -25.17 0.74 -1.70
CA ALA A 45 -24.76 -0.28 -2.66
C ALA A 45 -23.42 -0.93 -2.29
N ARG A 46 -22.45 -0.14 -1.84
CA ARG A 46 -21.14 -0.60 -1.34
C ARG A 46 -21.31 -1.50 -0.13
N ASP A 47 -22.18 -1.15 0.81
CA ASP A 47 -22.43 -1.94 2.03
C ASP A 47 -23.06 -3.30 1.72
N ARG A 48 -23.87 -3.39 0.67
CA ARG A 48 -24.36 -4.69 0.17
C ARG A 48 -23.29 -5.48 -0.56
N ARG A 49 -22.43 -4.79 -1.32
CA ARG A 49 -21.32 -5.38 -2.08
C ARG A 49 -20.19 -5.89 -1.18
N GLN A 50 -19.97 -5.25 -0.03
CA GLN A 50 -18.93 -5.58 0.94
C GLN A 50 -17.52 -5.67 0.31
N PRO A 51 -16.96 -4.61 -0.30
CA PRO A 51 -15.54 -4.62 -0.68
C PRO A 51 -14.67 -4.84 0.56
N LEU A 52 -13.44 -5.31 0.36
CA LEU A 52 -12.49 -5.53 1.45
C LEU A 52 -12.20 -4.19 2.15
N ASP A 53 -12.44 -4.14 3.46
CA ASP A 53 -12.34 -2.92 4.25
C ASP A 53 -11.10 -2.97 5.15
N LEU A 54 -9.94 -2.70 4.54
CA LEU A 54 -8.67 -2.59 5.27
C LEU A 54 -8.37 -1.12 5.58
N ASP A 55 -8.06 -0.83 6.84
CA ASP A 55 -7.56 0.48 7.21
C ASP A 55 -6.07 0.60 6.85
N LEU A 56 -5.80 1.38 5.81
CA LEU A 56 -4.47 1.66 5.30
C LEU A 56 -4.23 3.17 5.35
N PRO A 57 -3.80 3.71 6.50
CA PRO A 57 -3.62 5.14 6.64
C PRO A 57 -2.47 5.61 5.74
N GLU A 58 -2.80 6.46 4.77
CA GLU A 58 -1.84 7.09 3.87
C GLU A 58 -1.08 8.19 4.58
N ARG A 59 0.17 8.45 4.16
CA ARG A 59 1.00 9.48 4.76
C ARG A 59 1.28 10.60 3.79
N LYS A 60 1.29 11.82 4.33
CA LYS A 60 1.64 13.04 3.63
C LYS A 60 2.91 13.62 4.23
N VAL A 61 3.99 13.56 3.45
CA VAL A 61 5.25 14.24 3.75
C VAL A 61 5.11 15.71 3.35
N ILE A 62 5.28 16.61 4.31
CA ILE A 62 5.26 18.05 4.06
C ILE A 62 6.71 18.53 3.93
N LEU A 63 7.03 19.15 2.80
CA LEU A 63 8.35 19.69 2.50
C LEU A 63 8.36 21.21 2.63
N SER A 64 9.51 21.76 3.01
CA SER A 64 9.81 23.19 2.87
C SER A 64 10.17 23.52 1.41
N ASP A 65 10.25 24.81 1.09
CA ASP A 65 10.65 25.29 -0.24
C ASP A 65 12.08 24.85 -0.61
N GLU A 66 12.94 24.66 0.39
CA GLU A 66 14.30 24.12 0.24
C GLU A 66 14.34 22.58 0.15
N GLY A 67 13.17 21.92 0.17
CA GLY A 67 13.05 20.46 0.06
C GLY A 67 13.31 19.70 1.35
N LYS A 68 13.31 20.36 2.52
CA LYS A 68 13.47 19.70 3.82
C LYS A 68 12.15 19.17 4.33
N VAL A 69 12.15 18.01 5.01
CA VAL A 69 10.93 17.44 5.61
C VAL A 69 10.56 18.23 6.85
N LEU A 70 9.42 18.92 6.80
CA LEU A 70 8.87 19.69 7.92
C LEU A 70 8.05 18.80 8.87
N SER A 71 7.20 17.94 8.30
CA SER A 71 6.37 17.00 9.06
C SER A 71 5.94 15.81 8.22
N VAL A 72 5.54 14.74 8.90
CA VAL A 72 4.94 13.55 8.31
C VAL A 72 3.65 13.31 9.05
N ASN A 73 2.52 13.49 8.37
CA ASN A 73 1.20 13.35 8.95
C ASN A 73 0.42 12.28 8.20
N PHE A 74 -0.57 11.68 8.85
CA PHE A 74 -1.55 10.86 8.14
C PHE A 74 -2.44 11.74 7.27
N ALA A 75 -2.75 11.28 6.07
CA ALA A 75 -3.66 11.94 5.17
C ALA A 75 -5.09 11.77 5.70
N GLU A 76 -5.80 12.88 5.77
CA GLU A 76 -7.19 12.92 6.18
C GLU A 76 -8.09 12.43 5.05
N ARG A 77 -8.93 11.42 5.33
CA ARG A 77 -9.87 10.86 4.35
C ARG A 77 -11.30 11.36 4.61
N LEU A 78 -11.58 12.55 4.10
CA LEU A 78 -12.91 13.19 4.11
C LEU A 78 -13.96 12.43 3.27
N ASP A 79 -15.24 12.65 3.56
CA ASP A 79 -16.35 12.09 2.75
C ASP A 79 -16.36 12.66 1.33
N ALA A 80 -15.90 13.89 1.12
CA ALA A 80 -15.69 14.44 -0.22
C ALA A 80 -14.73 13.58 -1.08
N HIS A 81 -13.71 12.94 -0.47
CA HIS A 81 -12.83 12.01 -1.19
C HIS A 81 -13.57 10.72 -1.53
N ARG A 82 -14.26 10.13 -0.55
CA ARG A 82 -15.03 8.88 -0.70
C ARG A 82 -16.14 9.01 -1.75
N LEU A 83 -16.79 10.17 -1.81
CA LEU A 83 -17.79 10.51 -2.82
C LEU A 83 -17.23 10.40 -4.24
N ILE A 84 -16.07 11.02 -4.49
CA ILE A 84 -15.42 10.93 -5.80
C ILE A 84 -14.96 9.51 -6.07
N GLU A 85 -14.37 8.81 -5.09
CA GLU A 85 -13.94 7.42 -5.22
C GLU A 85 -15.10 6.51 -5.69
N GLU A 86 -16.26 6.56 -5.04
CA GLU A 86 -17.41 5.72 -5.42
C GLU A 86 -17.97 6.07 -6.80
N PHE A 87 -18.00 7.36 -7.18
CA PHE A 87 -18.37 7.72 -8.55
C PHE A 87 -17.37 7.20 -9.59
N MET A 88 -16.07 7.25 -9.28
CA MET A 88 -15.07 6.72 -10.18
C MET A 88 -15.18 5.19 -10.30
N VAL A 89 -15.45 4.48 -9.20
CA VAL A 89 -15.71 3.04 -9.21
C VAL A 89 -16.92 2.71 -10.06
N LEU A 90 -18.03 3.44 -9.90
CA LEU A 90 -19.24 3.23 -10.70
C LEU A 90 -18.96 3.43 -12.20
N ALA A 91 -18.27 4.51 -12.57
CA ALA A 91 -17.92 4.79 -13.96
C ALA A 91 -17.00 3.70 -14.56
N ASN A 92 -16.04 3.22 -13.77
CA ASN A 92 -15.14 2.13 -14.13
C ASN A 92 -15.90 0.81 -14.38
N VAL A 93 -16.87 0.48 -13.52
CA VAL A 93 -17.76 -0.68 -13.71
C VAL A 93 -18.59 -0.53 -14.97
N ALA A 94 -19.24 0.63 -15.15
CA ALA A 94 -20.07 0.90 -16.33
C ALA A 94 -19.28 0.78 -17.64
N ALA A 95 -18.04 1.27 -17.68
CA ALA A 95 -17.17 1.11 -18.84
C ALA A 95 -16.85 -0.36 -19.14
N ALA A 96 -16.50 -1.15 -18.11
CA ALA A 96 -16.23 -2.57 -18.24
C ALA A 96 -17.45 -3.34 -18.74
N GLU A 97 -18.61 -3.14 -18.11
CA GLU A 97 -19.87 -3.81 -18.48
C GLU A 97 -20.31 -3.45 -19.90
N THR A 98 -20.17 -2.19 -20.29
CA THR A 98 -20.51 -1.72 -21.65
C THR A 98 -19.68 -2.45 -22.71
N LEU A 99 -18.37 -2.56 -22.49
CA LEU A 99 -17.46 -3.23 -23.44
C LEU A 99 -17.68 -4.75 -23.46
N ILE A 100 -17.97 -5.37 -22.31
CA ILE A 100 -18.36 -6.79 -22.23
C ILE A 100 -19.63 -7.05 -23.05
N ALA A 101 -20.68 -6.23 -22.85
CA ALA A 101 -21.95 -6.39 -23.55
C ALA A 101 -21.79 -6.27 -25.07
N ARG A 102 -20.85 -5.43 -25.52
CA ARG A 102 -20.50 -5.25 -26.94
C ARG A 102 -19.47 -6.26 -27.46
N ARG A 103 -18.98 -7.17 -26.62
CA ARG A 103 -17.90 -8.13 -26.95
C ARG A 103 -16.65 -7.44 -27.50
N SER A 104 -16.35 -6.25 -27.01
CA SER A 104 -15.17 -5.49 -27.40
C SER A 104 -13.95 -5.94 -26.60
N PRO A 105 -12.76 -6.03 -27.20
CA PRO A 105 -11.51 -6.17 -26.45
C PRO A 105 -11.32 -4.99 -25.48
N LEU A 106 -10.79 -5.27 -24.29
CA LEU A 106 -10.46 -4.28 -23.27
C LEU A 106 -9.37 -4.79 -22.32
N LEU A 107 -8.89 -3.94 -21.43
CA LEU A 107 -8.06 -4.33 -20.29
C LEU A 107 -8.86 -4.23 -19.00
N PHE A 108 -8.95 -5.35 -18.30
CA PHE A 108 -9.48 -5.43 -16.95
C PHE A 108 -8.42 -5.05 -15.94
N ARG A 109 -8.86 -4.43 -14.84
CA ARG A 109 -8.07 -4.34 -13.60
C ARG A 109 -8.48 -5.53 -12.75
N VAL A 110 -7.63 -6.55 -12.75
CA VAL A 110 -7.85 -7.83 -12.08
C VAL A 110 -7.25 -7.79 -10.68
N HIS A 111 -7.96 -8.39 -9.72
CA HIS A 111 -7.42 -8.71 -8.41
C HIS A 111 -7.98 -10.06 -7.99
N GLU A 112 -7.17 -11.10 -8.06
CA GLU A 112 -7.61 -12.47 -7.79
C GLU A 112 -7.74 -12.76 -6.29
N GLU A 113 -8.41 -13.86 -5.98
CA GLU A 113 -8.44 -14.42 -4.63
C GLU A 113 -7.02 -14.74 -4.14
N PRO A 114 -6.76 -14.61 -2.82
CA PRO A 114 -5.56 -15.17 -2.20
C PRO A 114 -5.33 -16.64 -2.55
N SER A 115 -4.07 -17.06 -2.65
CA SER A 115 -3.77 -18.48 -2.86
C SER A 115 -4.19 -19.33 -1.64
N PRO A 116 -4.49 -20.63 -1.82
CA PRO A 116 -4.88 -21.50 -0.72
C PRO A 116 -3.87 -21.52 0.44
N GLU A 117 -2.57 -21.47 0.14
CA GLU A 117 -1.50 -21.47 1.14
C GLU A 117 -1.54 -20.18 1.97
N LYS A 118 -1.70 -19.03 1.32
CA LYS A 118 -1.79 -17.73 1.99
C LYS A 118 -3.04 -17.64 2.88
N LEU A 119 -4.15 -18.24 2.44
CA LEU A 119 -5.38 -18.31 3.25
C LEU A 119 -5.21 -19.20 4.46
N GLU A 120 -4.52 -20.33 4.33
CA GLU A 120 -4.27 -21.20 5.48
C GLU A 120 -3.39 -20.51 6.50
N SER A 121 -2.31 -19.81 6.08
CA SER A 121 -1.51 -19.00 7.00
C SER A 121 -2.32 -17.89 7.71
N LEU A 122 -3.27 -17.26 7.01
CA LEU A 122 -4.19 -16.30 7.63
C LEU A 122 -5.12 -16.97 8.65
N ARG A 123 -5.63 -18.17 8.35
CA ARG A 123 -6.46 -18.96 9.28
C ARG A 123 -5.68 -19.34 10.53
N ASP A 124 -4.45 -19.81 10.37
CA ASP A 124 -3.58 -20.18 11.49
C ASP A 124 -3.33 -18.97 12.40
N THR A 125 -3.07 -17.79 11.80
CA THR A 125 -2.92 -16.54 12.54
C THR A 125 -4.21 -16.16 13.29
N ALA A 126 -5.36 -16.24 12.62
CA ALA A 126 -6.65 -15.95 13.24
C ALA A 126 -6.93 -16.91 14.41
N GLN A 127 -6.72 -18.21 14.22
CA GLN A 127 -6.94 -19.23 15.24
C GLN A 127 -6.02 -19.02 16.46
N ALA A 128 -4.75 -18.66 16.23
CA ALA A 128 -3.82 -18.33 17.31
C ALA A 128 -4.26 -17.09 18.12
N ALA A 129 -4.94 -16.15 17.48
CA ALA A 129 -5.57 -14.99 18.12
C ALA A 129 -6.95 -15.30 18.76
N GLY A 130 -7.40 -16.56 18.70
CA GLY A 130 -8.73 -16.96 19.21
C GLY A 130 -9.90 -16.55 18.31
N LEU A 131 -9.62 -16.15 17.06
CA LEU A 131 -10.60 -15.70 16.07
C LEU A 131 -10.89 -16.80 15.05
N VAL A 132 -12.04 -16.72 14.39
CA VAL A 132 -12.47 -17.77 13.45
C VAL A 132 -12.60 -17.23 12.03
N LEU A 133 -11.85 -17.84 11.11
CA LEU A 133 -12.04 -17.73 9.66
C LEU A 133 -12.45 -19.10 9.10
N ALA A 134 -13.75 -19.27 8.85
CA ALA A 134 -14.33 -20.57 8.50
C ALA A 134 -13.68 -21.24 7.26
N LYS A 135 -13.49 -22.57 7.34
CA LYS A 135 -12.97 -23.41 6.26
C LYS A 135 -14.13 -23.97 5.41
N GLY A 136 -13.95 -24.05 4.09
CA GLY A 136 -14.85 -24.76 3.18
C GLY A 136 -15.93 -23.93 2.47
N GLN A 137 -16.01 -22.61 2.70
CA GLN A 137 -16.83 -21.72 1.88
C GLN A 137 -16.01 -21.12 0.74
N VAL A 138 -16.66 -20.84 -0.40
CA VAL A 138 -16.07 -19.96 -1.43
C VAL A 138 -15.74 -18.63 -0.75
N LEU A 139 -14.48 -18.23 -0.81
CA LEU A 139 -14.02 -17.04 -0.09
C LEU A 139 -14.72 -15.80 -0.65
N LYS A 140 -15.24 -14.98 0.24
CA LYS A 140 -15.77 -13.65 -0.08
C LYS A 140 -15.07 -12.63 0.80
N THR A 141 -14.96 -11.41 0.31
CA THR A 141 -14.50 -10.26 1.09
C THR A 141 -15.27 -10.10 2.40
N ALA A 142 -16.58 -10.38 2.42
CA ALA A 142 -17.39 -10.38 3.64
C ALA A 142 -16.84 -11.29 4.76
N HIS A 143 -16.22 -12.42 4.42
CA HIS A 143 -15.59 -13.30 5.43
C HIS A 143 -14.32 -12.68 6.01
N LEU A 144 -13.57 -11.94 5.18
CA LEU A 144 -12.39 -11.21 5.64
C LEU A 144 -12.79 -9.98 6.46
N ASN A 145 -13.82 -9.24 6.04
CA ASN A 145 -14.37 -8.12 6.80
C ASN A 145 -14.91 -8.60 8.17
N ALA A 146 -15.56 -9.77 8.23
CA ALA A 146 -15.99 -10.35 9.50
C ALA A 146 -14.82 -10.75 10.40
N LEU A 147 -13.70 -11.21 9.83
CA LEU A 147 -12.48 -11.47 10.60
C LEU A 147 -11.86 -10.16 11.13
N LEU A 148 -11.79 -9.12 10.28
CA LEU A 148 -11.28 -7.81 10.67
C LEU A 148 -12.14 -7.19 11.79
N ALA A 149 -13.47 -7.25 11.67
CA ALA A 149 -14.40 -6.76 12.67
C ALA A 149 -14.32 -7.55 14.00
N GLN A 150 -14.02 -8.85 13.97
CA GLN A 150 -13.76 -9.63 15.19
C GLN A 150 -12.47 -9.19 15.90
N ALA A 151 -11.47 -8.73 15.14
CA ALA A 151 -10.18 -8.31 15.66
C ALA A 151 -10.17 -6.85 16.13
N GLU A 152 -11.09 -6.02 15.62
CA GLU A 152 -11.16 -4.60 15.91
C GLU A 152 -11.20 -4.30 17.41
N GLY A 153 -10.31 -3.42 17.87
CA GLY A 153 -10.21 -3.03 19.28
C GLY A 153 -9.59 -4.07 20.22
N THR A 154 -9.19 -5.24 19.70
CA THR A 154 -8.41 -6.24 20.45
C THR A 154 -6.91 -5.98 20.34
N ASP A 155 -6.11 -6.64 21.18
CA ASP A 155 -4.63 -6.61 21.05
C ASP A 155 -4.12 -7.21 19.73
N HIS A 156 -4.98 -7.94 18.99
CA HIS A 156 -4.67 -8.62 17.75
C HIS A 156 -5.12 -7.87 16.48
N ASP A 157 -5.82 -6.74 16.60
CA ASP A 157 -6.36 -5.95 15.49
C ASP A 157 -5.34 -5.74 14.37
N GLU A 158 -4.20 -5.16 14.72
CA GLU A 158 -3.16 -4.81 13.75
C GLU A 158 -2.47 -6.05 13.15
N LEU A 159 -2.33 -7.14 13.92
CA LEU A 159 -1.78 -8.39 13.42
C LEU A 159 -2.70 -8.99 12.35
N ILE A 160 -4.01 -9.02 12.60
CA ILE A 160 -5.00 -9.55 11.67
C ILE A 160 -5.11 -8.67 10.42
N ASN A 161 -5.07 -7.36 10.57
CA ASN A 161 -5.00 -6.41 9.45
C ASN A 161 -3.78 -6.68 8.55
N ILE A 162 -2.58 -6.76 9.14
CA ILE A 162 -1.33 -7.01 8.40
C ILE A 162 -1.35 -8.39 7.72
N SER A 163 -1.80 -9.43 8.43
CA SER A 163 -1.86 -10.79 7.89
C SER A 163 -2.88 -10.89 6.75
N THR A 164 -4.03 -10.23 6.87
CA THR A 164 -5.05 -10.15 5.80
C THR A 164 -4.48 -9.46 4.58
N LEU A 165 -3.82 -8.31 4.75
CA LEU A 165 -3.17 -7.59 3.65
C LEU A 165 -2.11 -8.45 2.94
N ARG A 166 -1.31 -9.22 3.68
CA ARG A 166 -0.28 -10.12 3.10
C ARG A 166 -0.85 -11.32 2.37
N ALA A 167 -2.02 -11.78 2.81
CA ALA A 167 -2.73 -12.85 2.13
C ALA A 167 -3.22 -12.40 0.75
N MET A 168 -3.53 -11.11 0.56
CA MET A 168 -4.01 -10.59 -0.71
C MET A 168 -2.98 -10.73 -1.85
N THR A 169 -3.51 -10.80 -3.07
CA THR A 169 -2.71 -10.72 -4.30
C THR A 169 -2.49 -9.26 -4.67
N GLN A 170 -1.54 -8.99 -5.56
CA GLN A 170 -1.40 -7.66 -6.12
C GLN A 170 -2.31 -7.54 -7.35
N ALA A 171 -3.09 -6.47 -7.44
CA ALA A 171 -3.89 -6.21 -8.62
C ALA A 171 -3.01 -5.93 -9.85
N TYR A 172 -3.48 -6.34 -11.03
CA TYR A 172 -2.74 -6.22 -12.29
C TYR A 172 -3.69 -5.99 -13.47
N TYR A 173 -3.13 -5.68 -14.64
CA TYR A 173 -3.92 -5.52 -15.86
C TYR A 173 -3.92 -6.81 -16.68
N SER A 174 -5.08 -7.18 -17.23
CA SER A 174 -5.24 -8.39 -18.05
C SER A 174 -6.29 -8.17 -19.14
N PRO A 175 -6.12 -8.74 -20.35
CA PRO A 175 -7.20 -8.79 -21.34
C PRO A 175 -8.32 -9.78 -20.95
N SER A 176 -8.04 -10.71 -20.03
CA SER A 176 -9.00 -11.68 -19.51
C SER A 176 -9.61 -11.21 -18.19
N ASN A 177 -10.91 -11.43 -18.02
CA ASN A 177 -11.60 -11.06 -16.79
C ASN A 177 -11.52 -12.17 -15.75
N PHE A 178 -10.84 -11.90 -14.63
CA PHE A 178 -10.83 -12.76 -13.44
C PHE A 178 -11.49 -12.08 -12.23
N GLY A 179 -12.24 -10.99 -12.47
CA GLY A 179 -12.87 -10.19 -11.42
C GLY A 179 -11.89 -9.35 -10.61
N HIS A 180 -12.46 -8.63 -9.64
CA HIS A 180 -11.70 -7.82 -8.70
C HIS A 180 -12.14 -8.15 -7.26
N PHE A 181 -11.51 -9.16 -6.68
CA PHE A 181 -11.82 -9.70 -5.36
C PHE A 181 -11.88 -8.61 -4.29
N GLY A 182 -10.86 -7.75 -4.17
CA GLY A 182 -10.81 -6.70 -3.13
C GLY A 182 -11.93 -5.65 -3.23
N LEU A 183 -12.54 -5.48 -4.40
CA LEU A 183 -13.69 -4.59 -4.58
C LEU A 183 -15.02 -5.34 -4.59
N ALA A 184 -14.99 -6.67 -4.52
CA ALA A 184 -16.12 -7.56 -4.72
C ALA A 184 -16.90 -7.27 -6.02
N LEU A 185 -16.17 -7.08 -7.12
CA LEU A 185 -16.72 -6.79 -8.45
C LEU A 185 -16.42 -7.93 -9.45
N GLN A 186 -17.41 -8.30 -10.26
CA GLN A 186 -17.25 -9.33 -11.29
C GLN A 186 -16.48 -8.83 -12.52
N ALA A 187 -16.58 -7.53 -12.83
CA ALA A 187 -15.87 -6.89 -13.91
C ALA A 187 -15.47 -5.48 -13.48
N TYR A 188 -14.21 -5.11 -13.73
CA TYR A 188 -13.70 -3.80 -13.37
C TYR A 188 -12.58 -3.40 -14.34
N ALA A 189 -12.64 -2.18 -14.84
CA ALA A 189 -11.62 -1.62 -15.73
C ALA A 189 -11.37 -0.16 -15.34
N HIS A 190 -10.11 0.27 -15.29
CA HIS A 190 -9.82 1.68 -15.07
C HIS A 190 -10.18 2.49 -16.31
N PHE A 191 -11.01 3.52 -16.14
CA PHE A 191 -11.51 4.39 -17.20
C PHE A 191 -11.34 5.88 -16.87
N THR A 192 -11.30 6.23 -15.58
CA THR A 192 -11.48 7.61 -15.09
C THR A 192 -10.23 8.48 -15.07
N SER A 193 -9.06 8.01 -15.51
CA SER A 193 -7.84 8.83 -15.52
C SER A 193 -6.89 8.57 -16.72
N PRO A 194 -7.34 8.74 -17.97
CA PRO A 194 -6.52 8.53 -19.17
C PRO A 194 -5.28 9.43 -19.28
N ILE A 195 -5.27 10.59 -18.59
CA ILE A 195 -4.13 11.51 -18.59
C ILE A 195 -2.90 10.90 -17.89
N ARG A 196 -3.11 10.05 -16.88
CA ARG A 196 -2.03 9.51 -16.03
C ARG A 196 -1.91 7.99 -16.05
N ARG A 197 -2.83 7.29 -16.72
CA ARG A 197 -2.84 5.83 -16.85
C ARG A 197 -3.15 5.41 -18.27
N TYR A 198 -2.25 4.62 -18.84
CA TYR A 198 -2.40 4.12 -20.22
C TYR A 198 -3.51 3.07 -20.34
N SER A 199 -3.83 2.32 -19.27
CA SER A 199 -4.99 1.41 -19.23
C SER A 199 -6.28 2.12 -19.59
N ASP A 200 -6.50 3.29 -18.99
CA ASP A 200 -7.72 4.07 -19.16
C ASP A 200 -7.80 4.58 -20.61
N LEU A 201 -6.68 4.98 -21.21
CA LEU A 201 -6.63 5.35 -22.62
C LEU A 201 -7.01 4.18 -23.55
N VAL A 202 -6.56 2.95 -23.25
CA VAL A 202 -6.98 1.75 -23.99
C VAL A 202 -8.48 1.50 -23.87
N VAL A 203 -9.06 1.67 -22.67
CA VAL A 203 -10.51 1.53 -22.44
C VAL A 203 -11.30 2.62 -23.18
N HIS A 204 -10.82 3.86 -23.21
CA HIS A 204 -11.42 4.94 -24.01
C HIS A 204 -11.43 4.59 -25.50
N ARG A 205 -10.30 4.16 -26.05
CA ARG A 205 -10.19 3.70 -27.44
C ARG A 205 -11.11 2.53 -27.75
N ALA A 206 -11.25 1.58 -26.83
CA ALA A 206 -12.17 0.46 -26.96
C ALA A 206 -13.63 0.93 -27.01
N LEU A 207 -14.03 1.90 -26.18
CA LEU A 207 -15.38 2.47 -26.20
C LEU A 207 -15.68 3.18 -27.52
N ILE A 208 -14.72 3.96 -28.03
CA ILE A 208 -14.84 4.63 -29.33
C ILE A 208 -15.05 3.62 -30.45
N SER A 209 -14.24 2.55 -30.51
CA SER A 209 -14.41 1.47 -31.49
C SER A 209 -15.76 0.75 -31.34
N ALA A 210 -16.14 0.39 -30.11
CA ALA A 210 -17.35 -0.39 -29.83
C ALA A 210 -18.65 0.38 -30.15
N HIS A 211 -18.61 1.71 -30.08
CA HIS A 211 -19.73 2.59 -30.39
C HIS A 211 -19.65 3.29 -31.75
N LYS A 212 -18.51 3.18 -32.46
CA LYS A 212 -18.24 3.88 -33.71
C LYS A 212 -18.33 5.40 -33.57
N TRP A 213 -17.75 5.94 -32.50
CA TRP A 213 -17.78 7.38 -32.20
C TRP A 213 -16.72 8.21 -32.93
N GLY A 214 -15.77 7.58 -33.63
CA GLY A 214 -14.70 8.26 -34.34
C GLY A 214 -13.62 7.29 -34.80
N ASP A 215 -12.54 7.86 -35.35
CA ASP A 215 -11.45 7.12 -36.00
C ASP A 215 -10.26 6.83 -35.06
N ASP A 216 -10.31 7.32 -33.82
CA ASP A 216 -9.27 7.16 -32.80
C ASP A 216 -9.50 5.95 -31.88
N GLY A 217 -10.32 5.01 -32.32
CA GLY A 217 -10.60 3.76 -31.62
C GLY A 217 -9.42 2.79 -31.55
N LEU A 218 -9.60 1.71 -30.79
CA LEU A 218 -8.63 0.63 -30.64
C LEU A 218 -8.43 -0.12 -31.97
N SER A 219 -7.20 -0.10 -32.50
CA SER A 219 -6.84 -0.73 -33.78
C SER A 219 -6.62 -2.25 -33.65
N PRO A 220 -6.72 -3.02 -34.75
CA PRO A 220 -6.43 -4.46 -34.74
C PRO A 220 -5.03 -4.81 -34.22
N GLN A 221 -4.01 -4.02 -34.58
CA GLN A 221 -2.63 -4.24 -34.12
C GLN A 221 -2.47 -3.96 -32.62
N GLU A 222 -3.23 -3.02 -32.06
CA GLU A 222 -3.26 -2.79 -30.61
C GLU A 222 -3.97 -3.95 -29.89
N ILE A 223 -5.06 -4.48 -30.46
CA ILE A 223 -5.79 -5.64 -29.92
C ILE A 223 -4.86 -6.86 -29.82
N GLU A 224 -4.12 -7.17 -30.88
CA GLU A 224 -3.13 -8.27 -30.89
C GLU A 224 -2.02 -8.09 -29.84
N ARG A 225 -1.76 -6.85 -29.40
CA ARG A 225 -0.71 -6.50 -28.44
C ARG A 225 -1.25 -6.23 -27.04
N LEU A 226 -2.54 -6.45 -26.78
CA LEU A 226 -3.16 -6.16 -25.48
C LEU A 226 -2.48 -6.88 -24.32
N GLU A 227 -2.15 -8.16 -24.47
CA GLU A 227 -1.48 -8.93 -23.42
C GLU A 227 -0.09 -8.36 -23.08
N LYS A 228 0.71 -8.03 -24.11
CA LYS A 228 2.02 -7.37 -23.92
C LYS A 228 1.86 -5.99 -23.29
N THR A 229 0.82 -5.24 -23.67
CA THR A 229 0.50 -3.93 -23.12
C THR A 229 0.14 -4.05 -21.64
N ALA A 230 -0.75 -4.98 -21.28
CA ALA A 230 -1.14 -5.32 -19.92
C ALA A 230 0.06 -5.64 -19.03
N GLN A 231 0.97 -6.50 -19.49
CA GLN A 231 2.20 -6.82 -18.76
C GLN A 231 3.06 -5.58 -18.56
N HIS A 232 3.30 -4.79 -19.61
CA HIS A 232 4.12 -3.58 -19.54
C HIS A 232 3.56 -2.55 -18.55
N ILE A 233 2.26 -2.26 -18.61
CA ILE A 233 1.66 -1.27 -17.71
C ILE A 233 1.64 -1.78 -16.25
N SER A 234 1.46 -3.08 -16.02
CA SER A 234 1.57 -3.68 -14.68
C SER A 234 2.99 -3.62 -14.13
N ASP A 235 4.01 -3.87 -14.95
CA ASP A 235 5.43 -3.76 -14.56
C ASP A 235 5.82 -2.32 -14.25
N THR A 236 5.36 -1.37 -15.06
CA THR A 236 5.67 0.05 -14.85
C THR A 236 4.93 0.64 -13.66
N GLU A 237 3.70 0.18 -13.37
CA GLU A 237 2.99 0.48 -12.13
C GLU A 237 3.78 -0.02 -10.91
N ARG A 238 4.22 -1.28 -10.90
CA ARG A 238 5.07 -1.84 -9.83
C ARG A 238 6.34 -1.02 -9.62
N ARG A 239 7.02 -0.67 -10.70
CA ARG A 239 8.23 0.16 -10.65
C ARG A 239 7.95 1.54 -10.07
N SER A 240 6.82 2.16 -10.43
CA SER A 240 6.40 3.46 -9.89
C SER A 240 6.15 3.38 -8.38
N MET A 241 5.39 2.37 -7.92
CA MET A 241 5.13 2.15 -6.49
C MET A 241 6.42 1.91 -5.70
N MET A 242 7.37 1.15 -6.24
CA MET A 242 8.69 0.97 -5.62
C MET A 242 9.46 2.28 -5.51
N ALA A 243 9.46 3.10 -6.55
CA ALA A 243 10.14 4.39 -6.54
C ALA A 243 9.50 5.38 -5.53
N GLU A 244 8.18 5.38 -5.42
CA GLU A 244 7.44 6.15 -4.43
C GLU A 244 7.78 5.72 -3.00
N ARG A 245 7.77 4.41 -2.74
CA ARG A 245 8.19 3.85 -1.45
C ARG A 245 9.63 4.22 -1.10
N ASP A 246 10.57 4.00 -2.02
CA ASP A 246 11.98 4.37 -1.83
C ASP A 246 12.15 5.87 -1.52
N THR A 247 11.31 6.72 -2.13
CA THR A 247 11.33 8.17 -1.91
C THR A 247 10.79 8.52 -0.52
N ASN A 248 9.66 7.93 -0.13
CA ASN A 248 9.10 8.11 1.20
C ASN A 248 10.05 7.62 2.30
N ASP A 249 10.71 6.48 2.12
CA ASP A 249 11.68 5.93 3.07
C ASP A 249 12.88 6.89 3.25
N ARG A 250 13.33 7.54 2.17
CA ARG A 250 14.38 8.57 2.24
C ARG A 250 13.94 9.81 3.00
N TYR A 251 12.73 10.30 2.74
CA TYR A 251 12.18 11.43 3.49
C TYR A 251 11.99 11.11 4.98
N LEU A 252 11.52 9.91 5.31
CA LEU A 252 11.39 9.46 6.69
C LEU A 252 12.76 9.34 7.38
N ALA A 253 13.75 8.79 6.71
CA ALA A 253 15.12 8.72 7.23
C ALA A 253 15.73 10.12 7.40
N ALA A 254 15.45 11.07 6.50
CA ALA A 254 15.87 12.47 6.64
C ALA A 254 15.19 13.15 7.83
N PHE A 255 13.90 12.91 8.04
CA PHE A 255 13.16 13.45 9.17
C PHE A 255 13.66 12.89 10.52
N LEU A 256 14.06 11.62 10.54
CA LEU A 256 14.54 10.95 11.75
C LEU A 256 16.03 11.18 12.04
N SER A 257 16.83 11.70 11.10
CA SER A 257 18.28 11.88 11.32
C SER A 257 18.62 12.85 12.44
N ASP A 258 17.73 13.80 12.72
CA ASP A 258 17.91 14.77 13.81
C ASP A 258 17.51 14.20 15.18
N ARG A 259 16.98 12.97 15.22
CA ARG A 259 16.51 12.28 16.43
C ARG A 259 17.34 11.03 16.76
N LEU A 260 18.59 10.95 16.29
CA LEU A 260 19.48 9.83 16.61
C LEU A 260 19.62 9.64 18.12
N GLY A 261 19.48 8.39 18.58
CA GLY A 261 19.51 8.02 19.98
C GLY A 261 18.18 8.16 20.72
N ALA A 262 17.14 8.75 20.11
CA ALA A 262 15.81 8.79 20.71
C ALA A 262 15.16 7.40 20.76
N GLU A 263 14.30 7.21 21.75
CA GLU A 263 13.45 6.03 21.89
C GLU A 263 12.09 6.28 21.23
N PHE A 264 11.58 5.25 20.57
CA PHE A 264 10.30 5.26 19.87
C PHE A 264 9.52 4.00 20.24
N THR A 265 8.20 4.10 20.21
CA THR A 265 7.32 2.93 20.23
C THR A 265 6.98 2.51 18.80
N GLY A 266 6.66 1.24 18.65
CA GLY A 266 6.20 0.71 17.38
C GLY A 266 5.77 -0.73 17.51
N ARG A 267 5.60 -1.38 16.36
CA ARG A 267 5.29 -2.80 16.30
C ARG A 267 6.13 -3.52 15.28
N ILE A 268 6.35 -4.81 15.51
CA ILE A 268 7.01 -5.68 14.56
C ILE A 268 6.13 -5.81 13.31
N SER A 269 6.56 -5.14 12.24
CA SER A 269 5.87 -5.12 10.95
C SER A 269 6.35 -6.25 10.03
N GLY A 270 7.52 -6.84 10.28
CA GLY A 270 8.09 -7.90 9.44
C GLY A 270 9.16 -8.70 10.15
N ILE A 271 9.30 -9.98 9.78
CA ILE A 271 10.39 -10.84 10.25
C ILE A 271 11.16 -11.37 9.05
N ALA A 272 12.48 -11.38 9.16
CA ALA A 272 13.37 -11.96 8.17
C ALA A 272 14.53 -12.68 8.86
N LYS A 273 15.18 -13.58 8.13
CA LYS A 273 16.42 -14.26 8.54
C LYS A 273 17.48 -13.33 9.16
N PHE A 274 17.55 -12.07 8.71
CA PHE A 274 18.60 -11.13 9.11
C PHE A 274 18.14 -10.11 10.17
N GLY A 275 16.90 -10.18 10.65
CA GLY A 275 16.38 -9.25 11.66
C GLY A 275 14.87 -9.09 11.64
N ALA A 276 14.38 -8.14 12.42
CA ALA A 276 12.98 -7.77 12.50
C ALA A 276 12.77 -6.34 12.01
N PHE A 277 11.68 -6.09 11.29
CA PHE A 277 11.25 -4.76 10.88
C PHE A 277 10.24 -4.23 11.89
N VAL A 278 10.39 -2.96 12.25
CA VAL A 278 9.51 -2.26 13.18
C VAL A 278 8.92 -1.04 12.49
N LYS A 279 7.60 -0.96 12.47
CA LYS A 279 6.88 0.24 12.06
C LYS A 279 6.71 1.13 13.28
N LEU A 280 7.30 2.33 13.24
CA LEU A 280 7.22 3.29 14.35
C LEU A 280 5.83 3.91 14.45
N ASP A 281 5.30 4.15 15.65
CA ASP A 281 3.93 4.65 15.81
C ASP A 281 3.77 6.09 15.29
N GLU A 282 4.68 6.99 15.67
CA GLU A 282 4.56 8.43 15.35
C GLU A 282 4.75 8.74 13.87
N THR A 283 5.80 8.17 13.27
CA THR A 283 6.20 8.49 11.90
C THR A 283 5.77 7.43 10.90
N GLY A 284 5.44 6.23 11.41
CA GLY A 284 5.18 5.06 10.59
C GLY A 284 6.40 4.49 9.87
N ALA A 285 7.59 5.05 10.07
CA ALA A 285 8.78 4.60 9.36
C ALA A 285 9.10 3.13 9.68
N ASP A 286 9.48 2.36 8.66
CA ASP A 286 9.95 0.99 8.84
C ASP A 286 11.46 1.01 9.14
N GLY A 287 11.81 0.68 10.38
CA GLY A 287 13.19 0.49 10.80
C GLY A 287 13.56 -0.98 10.91
N LEU A 288 14.80 -1.32 10.57
CA LEU A 288 15.33 -2.67 10.76
C LEU A 288 16.02 -2.77 12.12
N ILE A 289 15.68 -3.79 12.90
CA ILE A 289 16.52 -4.29 13.99
C ILE A 289 17.34 -5.46 13.44
N PRO A 290 18.66 -5.28 13.20
CA PRO A 290 19.53 -6.37 12.80
C PRO A 290 19.49 -7.52 13.80
N ILE A 291 19.56 -8.77 13.33
CA ILE A 291 19.54 -9.95 14.21
C ILE A 291 20.63 -9.93 15.28
N ARG A 292 21.79 -9.37 14.96
CA ARG A 292 22.93 -9.18 15.88
C ARG A 292 22.68 -8.17 17.01
N SER A 293 21.61 -7.39 16.95
CA SER A 293 21.22 -6.42 17.97
C SER A 293 19.90 -6.78 18.66
N LEU A 294 19.35 -7.98 18.40
CA LEU A 294 18.14 -8.47 19.05
C LEU A 294 18.38 -9.00 20.47
N GLY A 295 19.62 -9.01 20.96
CA GLY A 295 19.94 -9.44 22.32
C GLY A 295 21.33 -10.04 22.42
N ALA A 296 21.58 -10.75 23.53
CA ALA A 296 22.85 -11.44 23.80
C ALA A 296 22.89 -12.90 23.32
N GLU A 297 21.82 -13.39 22.70
CA GLU A 297 21.68 -14.78 22.26
C GLU A 297 21.51 -14.91 20.74
N TYR A 298 21.59 -16.16 20.25
CA TYR A 298 21.28 -16.48 18.86
C TYR A 298 19.77 -16.61 18.67
N PHE A 299 19.26 -16.05 17.58
CA PHE A 299 17.85 -16.19 17.19
C PHE A 299 17.71 -17.10 15.97
N HIS A 300 16.85 -18.12 16.08
CA HIS A 300 16.49 -19.01 14.99
C HIS A 300 15.28 -18.46 14.25
N PHE A 301 15.39 -18.31 12.93
CA PHE A 301 14.29 -17.89 12.07
C PHE A 301 13.45 -19.09 11.66
N ASP A 302 12.18 -19.08 12.05
CA ASP A 302 11.16 -19.97 11.54
C ASP A 302 10.43 -19.28 10.39
N ARG A 303 10.55 -19.85 9.19
CA ARG A 303 9.96 -19.28 7.97
C ARG A 303 8.45 -19.45 7.95
N ASP A 304 7.95 -20.58 8.46
CA ASP A 304 6.55 -20.96 8.34
C ASP A 304 5.74 -20.24 9.42
N ALA A 305 6.26 -20.18 10.65
CA ALA A 305 5.67 -19.36 11.71
C ALA A 305 5.92 -17.86 11.54
N GLY A 306 6.94 -17.48 10.75
CA GLY A 306 7.32 -16.08 10.57
C GLY A 306 7.84 -15.44 11.86
N THR A 307 8.63 -16.17 12.64
CA THR A 307 9.11 -15.76 13.97
C THR A 307 10.64 -15.91 14.12
N LEU A 308 11.19 -15.22 15.12
CA LEU A 308 12.57 -15.39 15.60
C LEU A 308 12.53 -15.89 17.04
N MET A 309 13.13 -17.07 17.29
CA MET A 309 13.17 -17.70 18.60
C MET A 309 14.59 -17.66 19.19
N GLY A 310 14.73 -17.11 20.40
CA GLY A 310 15.99 -17.10 21.16
C GLY A 310 16.42 -18.51 21.56
N SER A 311 17.66 -18.87 21.27
CA SER A 311 18.19 -20.23 21.48
C SER A 311 18.39 -20.60 22.96
N GLN A 312 18.53 -19.60 23.85
CA GLN A 312 18.77 -19.81 25.28
C GLN A 312 17.51 -19.53 26.09
N THR A 313 16.82 -18.43 25.80
CA THR A 313 15.66 -17.99 26.58
C THR A 313 14.33 -18.54 26.06
N GLY A 314 14.31 -19.05 24.82
CA GLY A 314 13.06 -19.39 24.13
C GLY A 314 12.22 -18.16 23.75
N MET A 315 12.79 -16.96 23.86
CA MET A 315 12.08 -15.70 23.57
C MET A 315 11.61 -15.64 22.13
N MET A 316 10.32 -15.40 21.95
CA MET A 316 9.68 -15.32 20.62
C MET A 316 9.47 -13.88 20.20
N ILE A 317 10.00 -13.54 19.02
CA ILE A 317 9.75 -12.28 18.33
C ILE A 317 8.95 -12.60 17.07
N GLY A 318 7.75 -12.02 16.96
CA GLY A 318 6.79 -12.25 15.90
C GLY A 318 6.05 -10.98 15.51
N LEU A 319 5.25 -11.09 14.45
CA LEU A 319 4.48 -9.97 13.90
C LEU A 319 3.48 -9.41 14.91
N GLY A 320 3.24 -8.09 14.84
CA GLY A 320 2.24 -7.40 15.64
C GLY A 320 2.66 -7.07 17.08
N GLN A 321 3.74 -7.68 17.58
CA GLN A 321 4.22 -7.41 18.94
C GLN A 321 4.65 -5.95 19.12
N ARG A 322 4.24 -5.36 20.25
CA ARG A 322 4.60 -4.02 20.70
C ARG A 322 6.06 -4.00 21.14
N VAL A 323 6.79 -3.01 20.63
CA VAL A 323 8.20 -2.81 20.95
C VAL A 323 8.49 -1.37 21.30
N ARG A 324 9.52 -1.19 22.13
CA ARG A 324 10.22 0.07 22.29
C ARG A 324 11.62 -0.10 21.73
N VAL A 325 12.00 0.84 20.89
CA VAL A 325 13.22 0.76 20.10
C VAL A 325 13.99 2.06 20.20
N LYS A 326 15.31 1.98 20.10
CA LYS A 326 16.18 3.13 20.02
C LYS A 326 16.69 3.32 18.61
N LEU A 327 16.61 4.55 18.09
CA LEU A 327 17.16 4.88 16.79
C LEU A 327 18.70 4.92 16.85
N THR A 328 19.35 4.04 16.10
CA THR A 328 20.83 3.93 16.10
C THR A 328 21.46 4.50 14.84
N GLU A 329 20.77 4.42 13.71
CA GLU A 329 21.22 4.95 12.43
C GLU A 329 20.02 5.42 11.61
N ALA A 330 20.17 6.56 10.95
CA ALA A 330 19.24 7.06 9.94
C ALA A 330 20.08 7.55 8.76
N ALA A 331 19.87 6.97 7.59
CA ALA A 331 20.65 7.20 6.37
C ALA A 331 19.77 7.78 5.27
N PRO A 332 19.63 9.12 5.18
CA PRO A 332 18.70 9.80 4.27
C PRO A 332 18.88 9.42 2.80
N VAL A 333 20.14 9.22 2.37
CA VAL A 333 20.45 8.87 0.96
C VAL A 333 19.91 7.49 0.59
N THR A 334 19.93 6.53 1.52
CA THR A 334 19.51 5.16 1.25
C THR A 334 18.12 4.84 1.77
N GLY A 335 17.48 5.74 2.54
CA GLY A 335 16.23 5.46 3.26
C GLY A 335 16.41 4.45 4.41
N GLY A 336 17.65 4.22 4.85
CA GLY A 336 17.93 3.17 5.83
C GLY A 336 17.71 3.67 7.24
N ILE A 337 16.93 2.94 8.03
CA ILE A 337 16.71 3.19 9.47
C ILE A 337 17.13 1.93 10.23
N ALA A 338 18.08 2.06 11.16
CA ALA A 338 18.50 0.97 12.02
C ALA A 338 18.09 1.23 13.47
N LEU A 339 17.52 0.21 14.09
CA LEU A 339 16.94 0.24 15.42
C LEU A 339 17.66 -0.76 16.33
N GLU A 340 17.68 -0.45 17.63
CA GLU A 340 18.06 -1.37 18.70
C GLU A 340 16.81 -1.68 19.52
N LEU A 341 16.56 -2.96 19.81
CA LEU A 341 15.40 -3.38 20.60
C LEU A 341 15.67 -3.08 22.08
N ILE A 342 14.79 -2.31 22.72
CA ILE A 342 14.89 -1.97 24.14
C ILE A 342 13.97 -2.86 24.97
N SER A 343 12.71 -2.98 24.56
CA SER A 343 11.74 -3.87 25.19
C SER A 343 10.73 -4.40 24.17
N ILE A 344 10.15 -5.55 24.46
CA ILE A 344 9.05 -6.15 23.68
C ILE A 344 7.97 -6.67 24.63
N GLU A 345 6.70 -6.37 24.34
CA GLU A 345 5.55 -6.73 25.19
C GLU A 345 5.78 -6.34 26.67
N GLY A 346 6.35 -5.15 26.90
CA GLY A 346 6.65 -4.64 28.25
C GLY A 346 7.83 -5.30 28.96
N ARG A 347 8.52 -6.28 28.34
CA ARG A 347 9.71 -6.93 28.91
C ARG A 347 10.99 -6.32 28.33
N ASP A 348 11.87 -5.85 29.21
CA ASP A 348 13.17 -5.31 28.80
C ASP A 348 14.08 -6.39 28.24
N MET A 349 14.84 -6.03 27.21
CA MET A 349 15.84 -6.92 26.63
C MET A 349 17.03 -7.12 27.59
N PRO A 350 17.55 -8.35 27.74
CA PRO A 350 18.74 -8.60 28.53
C PRO A 350 19.94 -7.85 27.93
N LYS A 351 20.55 -6.96 28.72
CA LYS A 351 21.75 -6.22 28.32
C LYS A 351 22.94 -7.17 28.30
N GLY A 352 23.45 -7.49 27.11
CA GLY A 352 24.70 -8.22 26.96
C GLY A 352 25.90 -7.45 27.55
N PRO A 353 27.01 -8.12 27.88
CA PRO A 353 28.20 -7.45 28.39
C PRO A 353 28.73 -6.41 27.39
N PRO A 354 29.23 -5.26 27.85
CA PRO A 354 29.73 -4.21 26.97
C PRO A 354 31.05 -4.66 26.33
N GLY A 355 31.00 -5.33 25.18
CA GLY A 355 32.24 -5.77 24.51
C GLY A 355 32.12 -6.45 23.15
N SER A 356 31.01 -7.13 22.82
CA SER A 356 30.91 -7.87 21.55
C SER A 356 30.20 -7.09 20.42
N ARG A 357 30.27 -5.75 20.43
CA ARG A 357 29.71 -4.92 19.37
C ARG A 357 30.57 -5.02 18.11
N GLY A 358 30.30 -6.03 17.28
CA GLY A 358 30.83 -6.11 15.92
C GLY A 358 30.41 -4.86 15.14
N LYS A 359 31.39 -4.08 14.67
CA LYS A 359 31.16 -2.86 13.86
C LYS A 359 30.12 -3.12 12.75
N PRO A 360 29.27 -2.15 12.42
CA PRO A 360 28.40 -2.28 11.25
C PRO A 360 29.23 -2.63 10.02
N PRO A 361 28.75 -3.54 9.15
CA PRO A 361 29.42 -3.78 7.89
C PRO A 361 29.40 -2.44 7.17
N LYS A 362 30.58 -1.80 7.06
CA LYS A 362 30.75 -0.65 6.16
C LYS A 362 30.29 -1.14 4.80
N ARG A 363 29.10 -0.69 4.37
CA ARG A 363 28.63 -0.90 3.01
C ARG A 363 29.74 -0.33 2.13
N ALA A 364 30.45 -1.21 1.43
CA ALA A 364 31.67 -0.85 0.74
C ALA A 364 31.35 0.07 -0.45
N LEU A 365 31.28 1.37 -0.19
CA LEU A 365 31.20 2.47 -1.17
C LEU A 365 32.35 2.41 -2.21
N GLY A 366 33.37 1.57 -1.98
CA GLY A 366 34.48 1.32 -2.92
C GLY A 366 34.11 0.52 -4.17
N LYS A 367 33.11 -0.37 -4.14
CA LYS A 367 32.80 -1.22 -5.33
C LYS A 367 32.01 -0.48 -6.42
N ALA A 368 31.27 0.58 -6.07
CA ALA A 368 30.57 1.43 -7.04
C ALA A 368 31.55 2.34 -7.82
N LYS A 369 32.58 2.90 -7.15
CA LYS A 369 33.63 3.69 -7.82
C LYS A 369 34.47 2.88 -8.81
N HIS A 370 34.83 1.63 -8.47
CA HIS A 370 35.59 0.78 -9.39
C HIS A 370 34.77 0.33 -10.61
N LYS A 371 33.45 0.10 -10.48
CA LYS A 371 32.58 -0.25 -11.61
C LYS A 371 32.34 0.94 -12.54
N ALA A 372 32.17 2.14 -11.99
CA ALA A 372 32.06 3.39 -12.76
C ALA A 372 33.37 3.75 -13.49
N ALA A 373 34.53 3.59 -12.84
CA ALA A 373 35.84 3.84 -13.47
C ALA A 373 36.16 2.82 -14.59
N LYS A 374 35.73 1.56 -14.45
CA LYS A 374 35.91 0.52 -15.47
C LYS A 374 34.99 0.74 -16.69
N LEU A 375 33.79 1.28 -16.48
CA LEU A 375 32.88 1.67 -17.56
C LEU A 375 33.36 2.91 -18.31
N LYS A 376 33.91 3.91 -17.60
CA LYS A 376 34.49 5.12 -18.22
C LYS A 376 35.72 4.81 -19.09
N ARG A 377 36.64 3.96 -18.60
CA ARG A 377 37.79 3.46 -19.38
C ARG A 377 37.42 2.62 -20.61
N LYS A 378 36.22 2.03 -20.64
CA LYS A 378 35.73 1.23 -21.78
C LYS A 378 35.03 2.11 -22.83
N ALA A 379 34.50 3.26 -22.44
CA ALA A 379 33.93 4.26 -23.34
C ALA A 379 35.02 5.09 -24.05
N ASP A 380 36.09 5.45 -23.34
CA ASP A 380 37.22 6.22 -23.92
C ASP A 380 38.09 5.42 -24.90
N ARG A 381 37.95 4.08 -24.94
CA ARG A 381 38.63 3.20 -25.92
C ARG A 381 37.81 2.94 -27.20
N ARG A 382 36.62 3.53 -27.31
CA ARG A 382 35.70 3.35 -28.45
C ARG A 382 35.29 4.69 -29.11
N ARG A 383 36.02 5.77 -28.84
CA ARG A 383 35.97 7.01 -29.61
C ARG A 383 37.27 7.22 -30.36
#